data_AF-A0A1X7LXU2-F1
#
_entry.id   AF-A0A1X7LXU2-F1
#
_cell.length_a   1.000
_cell.length_b   1.000
_cell.length_c   1.000
_cell.angle_alpha   90.00
_cell.angle_beta   90.00
_cell.angle_gamma   90.00
#
_symmetry.space_group_name_H-M   'P 1'
#
loop_
_entity.id
_entity.type
_entity.pdbx_description
1 polymer ?
#
loop_
_entity_poly.entity_id
_entity_poly.type
_entity_poly.pdbx_seq_one_letter_code
_entity_poly.pdbx_strand_id
1 'polypeptide(L)'
;MPSTPPSPTSATAGATALREHFANVVLPMWRGPGFNTALKLPYEALSADDHRPLPAQRYRAMACARQLFTFSQAGDFEHAHVLFDSLKHIFQDTDHGGWFYSVDALGAPLDTTKDLYTHAFVVFACAEYGRRTGSHDALEIVHSTSALIQSNFAADDDLFNAALTVDFAKVTGTPLQNPLMHLTEAWLAACEATRDNAFGAALRRLAGAVARHFVHAPSGCIAELPIGAGGNRLEPGHQFEWFWLVRQAGGLLDGTGLAEALARAFTFAQQHGVDPDSGAVCASLDEAGNVKDATQRIWAQTEYLRALACHDDPAAHAALPRQIALFEQRFLHPRGWFECKTPEGEVARADMPSTTPYHLATAYAALPAAEEPKAQP
;
A
#
# COMPACT_ATOMS: atom_id res chain seq x y z
N MET A 1 -6.88 40.65 -10.36
CA MET A 1 -6.95 40.66 -8.89
C MET A 1 -6.08 39.53 -8.39
N PRO A 2 -5.10 39.77 -7.52
CA PRO A 2 -4.35 38.65 -6.94
C PRO A 2 -5.35 37.85 -6.09
N SER A 3 -5.52 36.58 -6.44
CA SER A 3 -6.31 35.62 -5.68
C SER A 3 -5.76 35.54 -4.27
N THR A 4 -6.56 35.96 -3.31
CA THR A 4 -6.29 35.77 -1.88
C THR A 4 -6.05 34.28 -1.64
N PRO A 5 -4.93 33.87 -1.00
CA PRO A 5 -4.76 32.47 -0.63
C PRO A 5 -5.93 32.05 0.27
N PRO A 6 -6.51 30.85 0.08
CA PRO A 6 -7.53 30.36 0.98
C PRO A 6 -6.98 30.36 2.41
N SER A 7 -7.77 30.85 3.37
CA SER A 7 -7.46 30.70 4.80
C SER A 7 -7.09 29.23 5.07
N PRO A 8 -6.03 28.94 5.84
CA PRO A 8 -5.60 27.56 6.03
C PRO A 8 -6.72 26.79 6.73
N THR A 9 -7.39 25.92 5.97
CA THR A 9 -8.22 24.85 6.52
C THR A 9 -7.33 24.07 7.48
N SER A 10 -7.79 23.82 8.72
CA SER A 10 -7.02 23.03 9.67
C SER A 10 -6.74 21.64 9.09
N ALA A 11 -5.65 20.98 9.50
CA ALA A 11 -5.36 19.61 9.06
C ALA A 11 -6.56 18.67 9.28
N THR A 12 -7.28 18.84 10.39
CA THR A 12 -8.51 18.11 10.70
C THR A 12 -9.60 18.36 9.67
N ALA A 13 -9.90 19.61 9.32
CA ALA A 13 -10.96 19.91 8.36
C ALA A 13 -10.62 19.42 6.95
N GLY A 14 -9.35 19.53 6.53
CA GLY A 14 -8.90 18.95 5.26
C GLY A 14 -8.99 17.42 5.26
N ALA A 15 -8.55 16.78 6.34
CA ALA A 15 -8.66 15.32 6.50
C ALA A 15 -10.12 14.84 6.49
N THR A 16 -11.05 15.60 7.07
CA THR A 16 -12.50 15.31 6.99
C THR A 16 -12.99 15.36 5.54
N ALA A 17 -12.64 16.40 4.77
CA ALA A 17 -13.02 16.49 3.36
C ALA A 17 -12.49 15.32 2.52
N LEU A 18 -11.25 14.88 2.77
CA LEU A 18 -10.67 13.69 2.14
C LEU A 18 -11.47 12.40 2.45
N ARG A 19 -11.87 12.21 3.72
CA ARG A 19 -12.69 11.07 4.13
C ARG A 19 -14.10 11.13 3.54
N GLU A 20 -14.69 12.30 3.45
CA GLU A 20 -16.00 12.51 2.82
C GLU A 20 -15.94 12.20 1.32
N HIS A 21 -14.90 12.65 0.61
CA HIS A 21 -14.67 12.27 -0.79
C HIS A 21 -14.54 10.75 -0.93
N PHE A 22 -13.75 10.11 -0.06
CA PHE A 22 -13.60 8.67 -0.09
C PHE A 22 -14.93 7.92 0.11
N ALA A 23 -15.68 8.31 1.14
CA ALA A 23 -16.93 7.65 1.51
C ALA A 23 -18.06 7.88 0.50
N ASN A 24 -18.16 9.09 -0.07
CA ASN A 24 -19.27 9.47 -0.94
C ASN A 24 -18.97 9.30 -2.43
N VAL A 25 -17.70 9.17 -2.83
CA VAL A 25 -17.29 9.07 -4.25
C VAL A 25 -16.54 7.76 -4.52
N VAL A 26 -15.46 7.47 -3.77
CA VAL A 26 -14.58 6.33 -4.05
C VAL A 26 -15.20 4.99 -3.66
N LEU A 27 -15.77 4.85 -2.47
CA LEU A 27 -16.40 3.58 -2.07
C LEU A 27 -17.61 3.21 -2.95
N PRO A 28 -18.55 4.12 -3.26
CA PRO A 28 -19.71 3.77 -4.08
C PRO A 28 -19.35 3.32 -5.49
N MET A 29 -18.30 3.87 -6.11
CA MET A 29 -17.87 3.41 -7.44
C MET A 29 -17.34 1.98 -7.41
N TRP A 30 -16.65 1.57 -6.33
CA TRP A 30 -16.13 0.21 -6.20
C TRP A 30 -17.15 -0.79 -5.66
N ARG A 31 -18.22 -0.32 -5.01
CA ARG A 31 -19.37 -1.15 -4.63
C ARG A 31 -20.32 -1.39 -5.82
N GLY A 32 -20.39 -0.42 -6.74
CA GLY A 32 -21.27 -0.42 -7.91
C GLY A 32 -20.52 -0.75 -9.21
N PRO A 33 -20.29 0.23 -10.11
CA PRO A 33 -19.79 -0.02 -11.47
C PRO A 33 -18.40 -0.66 -11.54
N GLY A 34 -17.56 -0.47 -10.52
CA GLY A 34 -16.23 -1.08 -10.39
C GLY A 34 -16.26 -2.54 -9.95
N PHE A 35 -17.44 -3.10 -9.67
CA PHE A 35 -17.60 -4.49 -9.23
C PHE A 35 -18.30 -5.34 -10.29
N ASN A 36 -17.66 -6.43 -10.69
CA ASN A 36 -18.30 -7.45 -11.52
C ASN A 36 -19.16 -8.35 -10.62
N THR A 37 -20.49 -8.15 -10.65
CA THR A 37 -21.42 -8.93 -9.81
C THR A 37 -21.54 -10.40 -10.20
N ALA A 38 -21.20 -10.77 -11.45
CA ALA A 38 -21.25 -12.15 -11.90
C ALA A 38 -20.05 -12.96 -11.38
N LEU A 39 -18.83 -12.41 -11.50
CA LEU A 39 -17.62 -13.03 -10.94
C LEU A 39 -17.38 -12.71 -9.47
N LYS A 40 -18.10 -11.71 -8.92
CA LYS A 40 -17.90 -11.16 -7.58
C LYS A 40 -16.48 -10.60 -7.35
N LEU A 41 -15.90 -10.00 -8.39
CA LEU A 41 -14.54 -9.44 -8.37
C LEU A 41 -14.53 -7.96 -8.77
N PRO A 42 -13.60 -7.15 -8.20
CA PRO A 42 -13.41 -5.78 -8.66
C PRO A 42 -12.78 -5.78 -10.05
N TYR A 43 -13.29 -4.97 -10.97
CA TYR A 43 -12.60 -4.71 -12.24
C TYR A 43 -11.22 -4.09 -11.98
N GLU A 44 -10.31 -4.21 -12.96
CA GLU A 44 -8.94 -3.70 -12.80
C GLU A 44 -8.88 -2.17 -12.73
N ALA A 45 -9.75 -1.49 -13.49
CA ALA A 45 -9.84 -0.04 -13.49
C ALA A 45 -11.20 0.46 -14.01
N LEU A 46 -11.54 1.68 -13.61
CA LEU A 46 -12.66 2.45 -14.14
C LEU A 46 -12.16 3.57 -15.07
N SER A 47 -12.94 3.91 -16.09
CA SER A 47 -12.75 5.10 -16.90
C SER A 47 -12.98 6.37 -16.07
N ALA A 48 -12.10 7.37 -16.18
CA ALA A 48 -12.30 8.68 -15.55
C ALA A 48 -13.51 9.45 -16.11
N ASP A 49 -13.90 9.19 -17.37
CA ASP A 49 -14.92 9.99 -18.05
C ASP A 49 -16.34 9.62 -17.64
N ASP A 50 -16.63 8.34 -17.48
CA ASP A 50 -17.99 7.82 -17.28
C ASP A 50 -18.11 6.74 -16.18
N HIS A 51 -17.00 6.44 -15.48
CA HIS A 51 -16.90 5.41 -14.44
C HIS A 51 -17.30 4.01 -14.90
N ARG A 52 -17.32 3.76 -16.21
CA ARG A 52 -17.51 2.40 -16.71
C ARG A 52 -16.23 1.59 -16.47
N PRO A 53 -16.36 0.30 -16.14
CA PRO A 53 -15.20 -0.56 -16.06
C PRO A 53 -14.51 -0.64 -17.41
N LEU A 54 -13.18 -0.58 -17.41
CA LEU A 54 -12.40 -0.88 -18.60
C LEU A 54 -12.58 -2.36 -18.98
N PRO A 55 -12.38 -2.74 -20.26
CA PRO A 55 -12.52 -4.13 -20.70
C PRO A 55 -11.72 -5.10 -19.82
N ALA A 56 -12.42 -6.05 -19.21
CA ALA A 56 -11.78 -7.05 -18.36
C ALA A 56 -10.92 -7.99 -19.20
N GLN A 57 -9.59 -7.83 -19.10
CA GLN A 57 -8.62 -8.77 -19.67
C GLN A 57 -8.21 -9.83 -18.64
N ARG A 58 -8.23 -9.46 -17.36
CA ARG A 58 -7.89 -10.30 -16.22
C ARG A 58 -8.44 -9.69 -14.92
N TYR A 59 -8.39 -10.47 -13.85
CA TYR A 59 -8.58 -10.04 -12.47
C TYR A 59 -7.41 -10.52 -11.62
N ARG A 60 -6.78 -9.65 -10.82
CA ARG A 60 -5.66 -10.02 -9.95
C ARG A 60 -6.10 -10.31 -8.51
N ALA A 61 -5.51 -11.34 -7.91
CA ALA A 61 -5.76 -11.70 -6.50
C ALA A 61 -5.44 -10.53 -5.56
N MET A 62 -4.32 -9.84 -5.81
CA MET A 62 -3.91 -8.67 -5.02
C MET A 62 -4.93 -7.52 -5.11
N ALA A 63 -5.53 -7.29 -6.29
CA ALA A 63 -6.56 -6.26 -6.44
C ALA A 63 -7.81 -6.60 -5.63
N CYS A 64 -8.23 -7.88 -5.64
CA CYS A 64 -9.30 -8.38 -4.78
C CYS A 64 -8.97 -8.23 -3.29
N ALA A 65 -7.75 -8.59 -2.87
CA ALA A 65 -7.29 -8.47 -1.48
C ALA A 65 -7.25 -7.01 -1.00
N ARG A 66 -6.79 -6.06 -1.82
CA ARG A 66 -6.81 -4.62 -1.49
C ARG A 66 -8.23 -4.09 -1.33
N GLN A 67 -9.17 -4.54 -2.17
CA GLN A 67 -10.58 -4.19 -2.04
C GLN A 67 -11.22 -4.83 -0.80
N LEU A 68 -10.88 -6.09 -0.48
CA LEU A 68 -11.29 -6.75 0.76
C LEU A 68 -10.87 -5.91 1.98
N PHE A 69 -9.60 -5.49 2.05
CA PHE A 69 -9.14 -4.58 3.09
C PHE A 69 -9.94 -3.27 3.10
N THR A 70 -10.12 -2.66 1.93
CA THR A 70 -10.74 -1.33 1.80
C THR A 70 -12.17 -1.33 2.36
N PHE A 71 -12.97 -2.32 2.00
CA PHE A 71 -14.34 -2.45 2.51
C PHE A 71 -14.41 -2.94 3.95
N SER A 72 -13.43 -3.76 4.39
CA SER A 72 -13.29 -4.12 5.82
C SER A 72 -13.01 -2.89 6.67
N GLN A 73 -12.12 -2.01 6.21
CA GLN A 73 -11.78 -0.75 6.89
C GLN A 73 -12.96 0.22 6.92
N ALA A 74 -13.76 0.26 5.85
CA ALA A 74 -14.96 1.09 5.76
C ALA A 74 -16.15 0.57 6.59
N GLY A 75 -16.08 -0.65 7.12
CA GLY A 75 -17.17 -1.28 7.86
C GLY A 75 -18.30 -1.87 6.99
N ASP A 76 -18.14 -1.93 5.67
CA ASP A 76 -19.06 -2.65 4.78
C ASP A 76 -18.69 -4.15 4.77
N PHE A 77 -19.00 -4.81 5.88
CA PHE A 77 -18.64 -6.22 6.09
C PHE A 77 -19.40 -7.18 5.18
N GLU A 78 -20.58 -6.81 4.69
CA GLU A 78 -21.33 -7.62 3.73
C GLU A 78 -20.54 -7.72 2.41
N HIS A 79 -20.07 -6.58 1.89
CA HIS A 79 -19.27 -6.60 0.68
C HIS A 79 -17.89 -7.21 0.89
N ALA A 80 -17.25 -6.91 2.02
CA ALA A 80 -15.98 -7.52 2.40
C ALA A 80 -16.09 -9.05 2.44
N HIS A 81 -17.18 -9.60 2.97
CA HIS A 81 -17.39 -11.05 2.99
C HIS A 81 -17.48 -11.65 1.57
N VAL A 82 -18.18 -10.98 0.65
CA VAL A 82 -18.23 -11.41 -0.76
C VAL A 82 -16.83 -11.42 -1.40
N LEU A 83 -16.01 -10.41 -1.12
CA LEU A 83 -14.64 -10.33 -1.61
C LEU A 83 -13.74 -11.41 -1.00
N PHE A 84 -13.88 -11.68 0.31
CA PHE A 84 -13.16 -12.76 1.00
C PHE A 84 -13.48 -14.14 0.40
N ASP A 85 -14.77 -14.42 0.21
CA ASP A 85 -15.20 -15.67 -0.44
C ASP A 85 -14.63 -15.78 -1.85
N SER A 86 -14.71 -14.70 -2.64
CA SER A 86 -14.20 -14.70 -4.00
C SER A 86 -12.68 -14.87 -4.04
N LEU A 87 -11.96 -14.24 -3.10
CA LEU A 87 -10.52 -14.41 -2.94
C LEU A 87 -10.18 -15.90 -2.76
N LYS A 88 -10.84 -16.57 -1.80
CA LYS A 88 -10.64 -17.98 -1.49
C LYS A 88 -11.01 -18.90 -2.65
N HIS A 89 -12.20 -18.74 -3.24
CA HIS A 89 -12.72 -19.69 -4.22
C HIS A 89 -12.13 -19.54 -5.63
N ILE A 90 -11.65 -18.35 -5.99
CA ILE A 90 -11.19 -18.07 -7.36
C ILE A 90 -9.66 -18.11 -7.47
N PHE A 91 -8.94 -17.64 -6.45
CA PHE A 91 -7.49 -17.47 -6.54
C PHE A 91 -6.69 -18.49 -5.74
N GLN A 92 -7.28 -19.21 -4.78
CA GLN A 92 -6.55 -20.23 -4.06
C GLN A 92 -6.22 -21.39 -4.98
N ASP A 93 -4.94 -21.77 -5.04
CA ASP A 93 -4.49 -22.95 -5.76
C ASP A 93 -4.60 -24.16 -4.82
N THR A 94 -5.61 -24.99 -5.03
CA THR A 94 -5.84 -26.19 -4.23
C THR A 94 -4.95 -27.36 -4.65
N ASP A 95 -4.31 -27.29 -5.82
CA ASP A 95 -3.49 -28.37 -6.36
C ASP A 95 -2.05 -28.30 -5.83
N HIS A 96 -1.47 -27.09 -5.80
CA HIS A 96 -0.09 -26.86 -5.34
C HIS A 96 0.01 -26.06 -4.04
N GLY A 97 -1.09 -25.47 -3.58
CA GLY A 97 -1.10 -24.52 -2.46
C GLY A 97 -0.78 -23.08 -2.89
N GLY A 98 -1.03 -22.14 -1.98
CA GLY A 98 -0.82 -20.72 -2.23
C GLY A 98 -1.89 -20.12 -3.15
N TRP A 99 -1.51 -19.08 -3.89
CA TRP A 99 -2.45 -18.22 -4.60
C TRP A 99 -2.01 -17.96 -6.04
N PHE A 100 -2.93 -18.02 -7.00
CA PHE A 100 -2.70 -17.58 -8.37
C PHE A 100 -2.55 -16.06 -8.42
N TYR A 101 -1.70 -15.56 -9.31
CA TYR A 101 -1.52 -14.14 -9.52
C TYR A 101 -2.78 -13.49 -10.13
N SER A 102 -3.34 -14.14 -11.17
CA SER A 102 -4.55 -13.64 -11.83
C SER A 102 -5.38 -14.73 -12.51
N VAL A 103 -6.67 -14.42 -12.70
CA VAL A 103 -7.61 -15.16 -13.54
C VAL A 103 -8.03 -14.34 -14.75
N ASP A 104 -8.52 -15.00 -15.79
CA ASP A 104 -9.03 -14.36 -16.99
C ASP A 104 -10.43 -13.75 -16.77
N ALA A 105 -11.02 -13.20 -17.83
CA ALA A 105 -12.34 -12.58 -17.81
C ALA A 105 -13.50 -13.56 -17.51
N LEU A 106 -13.25 -14.87 -17.52
CA LEU A 106 -14.20 -15.93 -17.21
C LEU A 106 -13.95 -16.55 -15.82
N GLY A 107 -12.91 -16.11 -15.12
CA GLY A 107 -12.54 -16.63 -13.80
C GLY A 107 -11.64 -17.86 -13.84
N ALA A 108 -11.10 -18.25 -15.00
CA ALA A 108 -10.15 -19.36 -15.10
C ALA A 108 -8.72 -18.88 -14.79
N PRO A 109 -7.85 -19.70 -14.17
CA PRO A 109 -6.45 -19.33 -13.93
C PRO A 109 -5.75 -18.87 -15.21
N LEU A 110 -5.14 -17.68 -15.17
CA LEU A 110 -4.47 -17.05 -16.33
C LEU A 110 -2.97 -16.93 -16.10
N ASP A 111 -2.58 -16.30 -14.99
CA ASP A 111 -1.19 -16.22 -14.55
C ASP A 111 -1.08 -16.95 -13.21
N THR A 112 -0.41 -18.09 -13.24
CA THR A 112 -0.28 -19.01 -12.10
C THR A 112 1.04 -18.82 -11.35
N THR A 113 1.81 -17.77 -11.68
CA THR A 113 3.03 -17.41 -10.96
C THR A 113 2.75 -17.24 -9.47
N LYS A 114 3.61 -17.82 -8.62
CA LYS A 114 3.55 -17.64 -7.18
C LYS A 114 4.32 -16.38 -6.83
N ASP A 115 3.60 -15.27 -6.77
CA ASP A 115 4.14 -13.93 -6.56
C ASP A 115 4.08 -13.54 -5.07
N LEU A 116 5.23 -13.19 -4.49
CA LEU A 116 5.34 -12.90 -3.05
C LEU A 116 4.49 -11.69 -2.65
N TYR A 117 4.46 -10.67 -3.50
CA TYR A 117 3.68 -9.46 -3.27
C TYR A 117 2.18 -9.79 -3.18
N THR A 118 1.69 -10.64 -4.08
CA THR A 118 0.31 -11.15 -4.04
C THR A 118 0.03 -11.92 -2.76
N HIS A 119 0.93 -12.83 -2.37
CA HIS A 119 0.76 -13.62 -1.14
C HIS A 119 0.77 -12.72 0.11
N ALA A 120 1.63 -11.70 0.15
CA ALA A 120 1.67 -10.71 1.22
C ALA A 120 0.33 -9.96 1.33
N PHE A 121 -0.24 -9.51 0.21
CA PHE A 121 -1.55 -8.83 0.24
C PHE A 121 -2.70 -9.76 0.67
N VAL A 122 -2.64 -11.05 0.37
CA VAL A 122 -3.62 -12.01 0.89
C VAL A 122 -3.51 -12.12 2.42
N VAL A 123 -2.30 -12.26 2.97
CA VAL A 123 -2.06 -12.29 4.42
C VAL A 123 -2.56 -10.99 5.06
N PHE A 124 -2.19 -9.83 4.50
CA PHE A 124 -2.59 -8.52 4.99
C PHE A 124 -4.11 -8.36 5.04
N ALA A 125 -4.79 -8.62 3.91
CA ALA A 125 -6.24 -8.45 3.82
C ALA A 125 -6.99 -9.42 4.74
N CYS A 126 -6.54 -10.67 4.85
CA CYS A 126 -7.15 -11.66 5.74
C CYS A 126 -6.90 -11.33 7.23
N ALA A 127 -5.73 -10.80 7.59
CA ALA A 127 -5.45 -10.35 8.95
C ALA A 127 -6.39 -9.19 9.34
N GLU A 128 -6.51 -8.19 8.48
CA GLU A 128 -7.34 -7.01 8.75
C GLU A 128 -8.85 -7.33 8.75
N TYR A 129 -9.30 -8.18 7.82
CA TYR A 129 -10.69 -8.67 7.79
C TYR A 129 -11.00 -9.56 9.01
N GLY A 130 -10.13 -10.53 9.30
CA GLY A 130 -10.28 -11.46 10.42
C GLY A 130 -10.31 -10.74 11.76
N ARG A 131 -9.43 -9.75 11.98
CA ARG A 131 -9.41 -8.94 13.20
C ARG A 131 -10.69 -8.14 13.42
N ARG A 132 -11.32 -7.63 12.36
CA ARG A 132 -12.54 -6.80 12.45
C ARG A 132 -13.83 -7.61 12.58
N THR A 133 -13.85 -8.80 12.00
CA THR A 133 -15.05 -9.64 11.92
C THR A 133 -15.04 -10.84 12.87
N GLY A 134 -13.88 -11.21 13.41
CA GLY A 134 -13.69 -12.46 14.14
C GLY A 134 -13.67 -13.70 13.25
N SER A 135 -13.49 -13.55 11.93
CA SER A 135 -13.47 -14.68 10.98
C SER A 135 -12.30 -15.62 11.24
N HIS A 136 -12.60 -16.84 11.71
CA HIS A 136 -11.59 -17.85 11.99
C HIS A 136 -10.92 -18.38 10.71
N ASP A 137 -11.70 -18.56 9.63
CA ASP A 137 -11.20 -18.93 8.30
C ASP A 137 -10.14 -17.94 7.79
N ALA A 138 -10.39 -16.64 7.99
CA ALA A 138 -9.44 -15.61 7.55
C ALA A 138 -8.11 -15.70 8.34
N LEU A 139 -8.18 -15.93 9.65
CA LEU A 139 -6.99 -16.09 10.48
C LEU A 139 -6.24 -17.41 10.17
N GLU A 140 -6.94 -18.47 9.78
CA GLU A 140 -6.30 -19.69 9.28
C GLU A 140 -5.53 -19.44 7.97
N ILE A 141 -6.09 -18.62 7.06
CA ILE A 141 -5.40 -18.19 5.83
C ILE A 141 -4.14 -17.39 6.15
N VAL A 142 -4.18 -16.50 7.16
CA VAL A 142 -3.01 -15.73 7.63
C VAL A 142 -1.87 -16.68 8.04
N HIS A 143 -2.17 -17.68 8.87
CA HIS A 143 -1.16 -18.63 9.34
C HIS A 143 -0.65 -19.55 8.22
N SER A 144 -1.56 -20.18 7.47
CA SER A 144 -1.19 -21.14 6.42
C SER A 144 -0.42 -20.48 5.27
N THR A 145 -0.85 -19.30 4.82
CA THR A 145 -0.14 -18.55 3.75
C THR A 145 1.21 -18.06 4.24
N SER A 146 1.32 -17.60 5.50
CA SER A 146 2.61 -17.17 6.05
C SER A 146 3.59 -18.33 6.27
N ALA A 147 3.10 -19.52 6.64
CA ALA A 147 3.92 -20.73 6.72
C ALA A 147 4.38 -21.17 5.32
N LEU A 148 3.52 -21.05 4.31
CA LEU A 148 3.86 -21.32 2.91
C LEU A 148 4.94 -20.34 2.41
N ILE A 149 4.82 -19.04 2.71
CA ILE A 149 5.83 -18.03 2.38
C ILE A 149 7.18 -18.42 3.00
N GLN A 150 7.20 -18.72 4.30
CA GLN A 150 8.43 -19.05 5.01
C GLN A 150 9.13 -20.30 4.47
N SER A 151 8.37 -21.27 3.95
CA SER A 151 8.91 -22.54 3.46
C SER A 151 9.31 -22.50 1.98
N ASN A 152 8.51 -21.88 1.12
CA ASN A 152 8.67 -21.98 -0.33
C ASN A 152 9.32 -20.74 -0.95
N PHE A 153 9.13 -19.56 -0.37
CA PHE A 153 9.72 -18.32 -0.90
C PHE A 153 11.10 -18.02 -0.33
N ALA A 154 11.59 -18.80 0.64
CA ALA A 154 12.88 -18.55 1.28
C ALA A 154 14.03 -18.40 0.27
N ALA A 155 14.85 -17.37 0.50
CA ALA A 155 16.11 -17.13 -0.17
C ALA A 155 17.23 -17.06 0.87
N ASP A 156 18.46 -16.84 0.42
CA ASP A 156 19.61 -16.68 1.31
C ASP A 156 19.46 -15.47 2.24
N ASP A 157 20.18 -15.49 3.37
CA ASP A 157 20.30 -14.37 4.33
C ASP A 157 18.98 -13.82 4.91
N ASP A 158 18.01 -14.70 5.15
CA ASP A 158 16.66 -14.39 5.68
C ASP A 158 15.77 -13.58 4.71
N LEU A 159 16.10 -13.53 3.42
CA LEU A 159 15.29 -12.90 2.38
C LEU A 159 14.25 -13.87 1.79
N PHE A 160 13.36 -13.32 0.97
CA PHE A 160 12.36 -14.08 0.22
C PHE A 160 12.42 -13.72 -1.27
N ASN A 161 12.38 -14.73 -2.13
CA ASN A 161 12.29 -14.59 -3.57
C ASN A 161 10.99 -13.87 -3.96
N ALA A 162 11.01 -13.02 -4.98
CA ALA A 162 9.83 -12.28 -5.40
C ALA A 162 8.81 -13.16 -6.14
N ALA A 163 9.26 -14.18 -6.88
CA ALA A 163 8.37 -15.03 -7.68
C ALA A 163 8.91 -16.44 -7.88
N LEU A 164 7.99 -17.41 -7.95
CA LEU A 164 8.26 -18.80 -8.28
C LEU A 164 7.26 -19.34 -9.32
N THR A 165 7.58 -20.49 -9.92
CA THR A 165 6.65 -21.28 -10.72
C THR A 165 5.47 -21.79 -9.88
N VAL A 166 4.39 -22.21 -10.57
CA VAL A 166 3.12 -22.64 -9.94
C VAL A 166 3.31 -23.77 -8.91
N ASP A 167 4.29 -24.63 -9.09
CA ASP A 167 4.63 -25.77 -8.24
C ASP A 167 5.72 -25.45 -7.19
N PHE A 168 6.11 -24.18 -7.07
CA PHE A 168 7.22 -23.69 -6.24
C PHE A 168 8.60 -24.27 -6.59
N ALA A 169 8.73 -25.01 -7.70
CA ALA A 169 9.96 -25.74 -8.01
C ALA A 169 11.10 -24.85 -8.54
N LYS A 170 10.79 -23.69 -9.13
CA LYS A 170 11.79 -22.79 -9.72
C LYS A 170 11.55 -21.34 -9.31
N VAL A 171 12.63 -20.68 -8.91
CA VAL A 171 12.67 -19.23 -8.70
C VAL A 171 12.66 -18.53 -10.06
N THR A 172 11.71 -17.61 -10.24
CA THR A 172 11.55 -16.78 -11.45
C THR A 172 11.76 -15.30 -11.17
N GLY A 173 11.75 -14.90 -9.89
CA GLY A 173 12.12 -13.56 -9.43
C GLY A 173 12.92 -13.63 -8.13
N THR A 174 14.10 -13.01 -8.12
CA THR A 174 14.97 -12.89 -6.94
C THR A 174 14.38 -11.90 -5.92
N PRO A 175 14.93 -11.78 -4.70
CA PRO A 175 14.45 -10.81 -3.72
C PRO A 175 14.44 -9.37 -4.25
N LEU A 176 13.36 -8.65 -3.96
CA LEU A 176 13.11 -7.24 -4.32
C LEU A 176 12.56 -6.53 -3.08
N GLN A 177 12.84 -5.24 -2.90
CA GLN A 177 12.41 -4.55 -1.68
C GLN A 177 10.88 -4.49 -1.57
N ASN A 178 10.18 -4.21 -2.67
CA ASN A 178 8.75 -3.92 -2.65
C ASN A 178 7.89 -5.11 -2.14
N PRO A 179 8.06 -6.35 -2.63
CA PRO A 179 7.42 -7.52 -2.02
C PRO A 179 7.77 -7.73 -0.54
N LEU A 180 9.02 -7.44 -0.12
CA LEU A 180 9.46 -7.59 1.27
C LEU A 180 8.86 -6.51 2.20
N MET A 181 8.65 -5.30 1.68
CA MET A 181 7.95 -4.21 2.37
C MET A 181 6.50 -4.59 2.67
N HIS A 182 5.76 -5.07 1.67
CA HIS A 182 4.38 -5.48 1.91
C HIS A 182 4.27 -6.79 2.70
N LEU A 183 5.29 -7.66 2.67
CA LEU A 183 5.35 -8.79 3.61
C LEU A 183 5.53 -8.30 5.06
N THR A 184 6.33 -7.25 5.26
CA THR A 184 6.48 -6.58 6.57
C THR A 184 5.13 -6.01 7.02
N GLU A 185 4.43 -5.28 6.16
CA GLU A 185 3.08 -4.77 6.45
C GLU A 185 2.09 -5.90 6.81
N ALA A 186 2.07 -6.97 6.01
CA ALA A 186 1.20 -8.11 6.21
C ALA A 186 1.45 -8.81 7.55
N TRP A 187 2.71 -8.99 7.93
CA TRP A 187 3.05 -9.59 9.22
C TRP A 187 2.86 -8.66 10.42
N LEU A 188 2.94 -7.34 10.24
CA LEU A 188 2.51 -6.39 11.28
C LEU A 188 1.01 -6.52 11.54
N ALA A 189 0.19 -6.55 10.48
CA ALA A 189 -1.25 -6.81 10.61
C ALA A 189 -1.53 -8.18 11.25
N ALA A 190 -0.77 -9.22 10.87
CA ALA A 190 -0.89 -10.55 11.45
C ALA A 190 -0.54 -10.59 12.95
N CYS A 191 0.52 -9.88 13.39
CA CYS A 191 0.85 -9.72 14.82
C CYS A 191 -0.34 -9.14 15.59
N GLU A 192 -0.98 -8.10 15.06
CA GLU A 192 -2.12 -7.45 15.72
C GLU A 192 -3.36 -8.34 15.74
N ALA A 193 -3.64 -9.04 14.63
CA ALA A 193 -4.84 -9.87 14.46
C ALA A 193 -4.78 -11.17 15.26
N THR A 194 -3.61 -11.81 15.33
CA THR A 194 -3.46 -13.16 15.91
C THR A 194 -2.85 -13.15 17.31
N ARG A 195 -2.10 -12.10 17.67
CA ARG A 195 -1.25 -12.04 18.87
C ARG A 195 -0.22 -13.17 18.96
N ASP A 196 0.10 -13.82 17.83
CA ASP A 196 1.12 -14.86 17.77
C ASP A 196 2.52 -14.25 17.66
N ASN A 197 3.38 -14.61 18.62
CA ASN A 197 4.77 -14.16 18.68
C ASN A 197 5.62 -14.64 17.50
N ALA A 198 5.20 -15.69 16.78
CA ALA A 198 5.90 -16.19 15.60
C ALA A 198 6.05 -15.11 14.51
N PHE A 199 5.02 -14.28 14.29
CA PHE A 199 5.07 -13.16 13.35
C PHE A 199 6.09 -12.11 13.78
N GLY A 200 6.15 -11.79 15.08
CA GLY A 200 7.14 -10.86 15.61
C GLY A 200 8.57 -11.34 15.44
N ALA A 201 8.81 -12.64 15.57
CA ALA A 201 10.12 -13.23 15.29
C ALA A 201 10.48 -13.19 13.79
N ALA A 202 9.51 -13.48 12.91
CA ALA A 202 9.69 -13.41 11.46
C ALA A 202 10.00 -11.98 10.99
N LEU A 203 9.26 -10.99 11.51
CA LEU A 203 9.47 -9.57 11.23
C LEU A 203 10.87 -9.10 11.60
N ARG A 204 11.41 -9.48 12.77
CA ARG A 204 12.77 -9.09 13.17
C ARG A 204 13.84 -9.63 12.22
N ARG A 205 13.70 -10.89 11.77
CA ARG A 205 14.62 -11.48 10.79
C ARG A 205 14.55 -10.75 9.46
N LEU A 206 13.33 -10.57 8.94
CA LEU A 206 13.10 -9.88 7.67
C LEU A 206 13.60 -8.44 7.69
N ALA A 207 13.28 -7.67 8.73
CA ALA A 207 13.74 -6.29 8.91
C ALA A 207 15.27 -6.20 8.99
N GLY A 208 15.91 -7.14 9.71
CA GLY A 208 17.36 -7.25 9.72
C GLY A 208 17.95 -7.54 8.34
N ALA A 209 17.30 -8.40 7.55
CA ALA A 209 17.73 -8.68 6.18
C ALA A 209 17.55 -7.46 5.26
N VAL A 210 16.41 -6.77 5.32
CA VAL A 210 16.19 -5.52 4.58
C VAL A 210 17.25 -4.48 4.94
N ALA A 211 17.55 -4.31 6.23
CA ALA A 211 18.58 -3.39 6.70
C ALA A 211 19.97 -3.70 6.13
N ARG A 212 20.34 -5.00 6.07
CA ARG A 212 21.65 -5.42 5.56
C ARG A 212 21.77 -5.30 4.05
N HIS A 213 20.72 -5.66 3.31
CA HIS A 213 20.82 -5.89 1.86
C HIS A 213 20.28 -4.75 1.01
N PHE A 214 19.40 -3.89 1.54
CA PHE A 214 18.71 -2.87 0.75
C PHE A 214 18.94 -1.43 1.23
N VAL A 215 19.45 -1.21 2.44
CA VAL A 215 19.69 0.16 2.94
C VAL A 215 20.94 0.76 2.33
N HIS A 216 20.77 1.84 1.58
CA HIS A 216 21.86 2.68 1.11
C HIS A 216 22.38 3.53 2.27
N ALA A 217 23.56 3.17 2.81
CA ALA A 217 24.07 3.72 4.06
C ALA A 217 24.12 5.26 4.15
N PRO A 218 24.58 6.00 3.10
CA PRO A 218 24.65 7.46 3.13
C PRO A 218 23.29 8.15 3.31
N SER A 219 22.27 7.75 2.54
CA SER A 219 20.94 8.38 2.60
C SER A 219 20.03 7.73 3.64
N GLY A 220 20.32 6.49 4.04
CA GLY A 220 19.43 5.65 4.84
C GLY A 220 18.25 5.06 4.05
N CYS A 221 18.10 5.40 2.77
CA CYS A 221 17.00 4.91 1.94
C CYS A 221 17.10 3.41 1.68
N ILE A 222 15.95 2.75 1.61
CA ILE A 222 15.83 1.37 1.14
C ILE A 222 15.72 1.43 -0.38
N ALA A 223 16.71 0.87 -1.06
CA ALA A 223 16.77 0.81 -2.51
C ALA A 223 15.86 -0.28 -3.09
N GLU A 224 15.42 -0.13 -4.34
CA GLU A 224 14.47 -1.06 -4.96
C GLU A 224 15.05 -2.46 -5.22
N LEU A 225 16.34 -2.51 -5.53
CA LEU A 225 17.14 -3.72 -5.69
C LEU A 225 18.15 -3.83 -4.53
N PRO A 226 18.74 -5.02 -4.29
CA PRO A 226 19.84 -5.17 -3.36
C PRO A 226 20.97 -4.17 -3.66
N ILE A 227 21.62 -3.65 -2.62
CA ILE A 227 22.75 -2.72 -2.76
C ILE A 227 23.85 -3.35 -3.62
N GLY A 228 24.40 -2.57 -4.55
CA GLY A 228 25.37 -3.03 -5.54
C GLY A 228 24.78 -3.61 -6.83
N ALA A 229 23.46 -3.84 -6.89
CA ALA A 229 22.79 -4.20 -8.13
C ALA A 229 22.80 -3.03 -9.14
N GLY A 230 23.03 -3.35 -10.41
CA GLY A 230 23.04 -2.34 -11.48
C GLY A 230 21.67 -1.72 -11.72
N GLY A 231 21.64 -0.42 -12.02
CA GLY A 231 20.40 0.28 -12.37
C GLY A 231 19.46 0.56 -11.19
N ASN A 232 19.95 0.46 -9.95
CA ASN A 232 19.15 0.70 -8.75
C ASN A 232 18.55 2.11 -8.71
N ARG A 233 17.51 2.27 -7.89
CA ARG A 233 16.81 3.54 -7.68
C ARG A 233 16.25 3.60 -6.27
N LEU A 234 15.98 4.81 -5.82
CA LEU A 234 15.29 5.08 -4.57
C LEU A 234 13.91 5.63 -4.93
N GLU A 235 12.83 5.05 -4.41
CA GLU A 235 11.48 5.58 -4.60
C GLU A 235 11.05 6.34 -3.35
N PRO A 236 10.90 7.68 -3.39
CA PRO A 236 10.51 8.48 -2.23
C PRO A 236 9.23 8.00 -1.55
N GLY A 237 8.22 7.58 -2.33
CA GLY A 237 6.97 7.01 -1.82
C GLY A 237 7.20 5.81 -0.90
N HIS A 238 8.06 4.86 -1.31
CA HIS A 238 8.40 3.70 -0.48
C HIS A 238 9.20 4.09 0.78
N GLN A 239 9.98 5.18 0.74
CA GLN A 239 10.70 5.63 1.95
C GLN A 239 9.71 6.13 3.02
N PHE A 240 8.68 6.87 2.58
CA PHE A 240 7.61 7.33 3.46
C PHE A 240 6.76 6.16 4.01
N GLU A 241 6.48 5.16 3.17
CA GLU A 241 5.78 3.95 3.59
C GLU A 241 6.58 3.13 4.61
N TRP A 242 7.86 2.86 4.34
CA TRP A 242 8.75 2.19 5.29
C TRP A 242 8.88 2.95 6.62
N PHE A 243 8.99 4.28 6.57
CA PHE A 243 9.03 5.12 7.76
C PHE A 243 7.78 4.91 8.62
N TRP A 244 6.59 4.89 8.01
CA TRP A 244 5.35 4.60 8.72
C TRP A 244 5.31 3.17 9.28
N LEU A 245 5.72 2.16 8.49
CA LEU A 245 5.71 0.75 8.91
C LEU A 245 6.60 0.50 10.12
N VAL A 246 7.82 1.04 10.13
CA VAL A 246 8.74 0.89 11.27
C VAL A 246 8.23 1.58 12.51
N ARG A 247 7.52 2.71 12.37
CA ARG A 247 6.86 3.37 13.50
C ARG A 247 5.68 2.57 14.03
N GLN A 248 4.84 2.01 13.15
CA GLN A 248 3.74 1.14 13.53
C GLN A 248 4.23 -0.11 14.27
N ALA A 249 5.40 -0.62 13.91
CA ALA A 249 6.02 -1.76 14.59
C ALA A 249 6.44 -1.45 16.05
N GLY A 250 6.54 -0.17 16.44
CA GLY A 250 7.07 0.24 17.74
C GLY A 250 8.45 -0.37 18.00
N GLY A 251 8.68 -0.86 19.23
CA GLY A 251 9.96 -1.50 19.59
C GLY A 251 10.18 -2.91 19.00
N LEU A 252 9.28 -3.41 18.15
CA LEU A 252 9.40 -4.76 17.60
C LEU A 252 10.65 -4.93 16.74
N LEU A 253 11.05 -3.88 16.01
CA LEU A 253 12.17 -3.87 15.08
C LEU A 253 13.43 -3.22 15.66
N ASP A 254 13.46 -3.01 16.97
CA ASP A 254 14.64 -2.47 17.66
C ASP A 254 15.88 -3.36 17.42
N GLY A 255 17.03 -2.71 17.27
CA GLY A 255 18.30 -3.39 17.00
C GLY A 255 18.54 -3.76 15.52
N THR A 256 17.55 -3.58 14.63
CA THR A 256 17.75 -3.78 13.18
C THR A 256 18.49 -2.62 12.50
N GLY A 257 18.45 -1.42 13.10
CA GLY A 257 18.98 -0.18 12.53
C GLY A 257 18.04 0.53 11.55
N LEU A 258 16.89 -0.06 11.20
CA LEU A 258 15.95 0.54 10.24
C LEU A 258 15.37 1.88 10.71
N ALA A 259 15.03 2.02 11.99
CA ALA A 259 14.46 3.27 12.50
C ALA A 259 15.41 4.47 12.30
N GLU A 260 16.70 4.28 12.58
CA GLU A 260 17.72 5.32 12.39
C GLU A 260 17.96 5.60 10.90
N ALA A 261 18.04 4.54 10.07
CA ALA A 261 18.19 4.68 8.63
C ALA A 261 17.01 5.44 8.01
N LEU A 262 15.77 5.09 8.39
CA LEU A 262 14.56 5.69 7.83
C LEU A 262 14.33 7.12 8.31
N ALA A 263 14.84 7.52 9.48
CA ALA A 263 14.87 8.93 9.86
C ALA A 263 15.70 9.76 8.86
N ARG A 264 16.87 9.25 8.44
CA ARG A 264 17.67 9.88 7.36
C ARG A 264 16.99 9.78 6.00
N ALA A 265 16.39 8.62 5.69
CA ALA A 265 15.68 8.40 4.44
C ALA A 265 14.50 9.35 4.26
N PHE A 266 13.75 9.64 5.33
CA PHE A 266 12.66 10.59 5.33
C PHE A 266 13.17 11.98 4.93
N THR A 267 14.23 12.47 5.59
CA THR A 267 14.83 13.77 5.26
C THR A 267 15.34 13.80 3.81
N PHE A 268 16.02 12.75 3.36
CA PHE A 268 16.52 12.65 1.99
C PHE A 268 15.39 12.65 0.96
N ALA A 269 14.37 11.80 1.15
CA ALA A 269 13.22 11.70 0.27
C ALA A 269 12.41 12.99 0.23
N GLN A 270 12.27 13.69 1.36
CA GLN A 270 11.61 14.99 1.40
C GLN A 270 12.42 16.06 0.66
N GLN A 271 13.73 16.13 0.88
CA GLN A 271 14.59 17.14 0.28
C GLN A 271 14.72 16.99 -1.24
N HIS A 272 14.84 15.75 -1.72
CA HIS A 272 15.16 15.46 -3.13
C HIS A 272 13.96 14.99 -3.94
N GLY A 273 12.95 14.41 -3.28
CA GLY A 273 11.83 13.74 -3.92
C GLY A 273 10.51 14.51 -3.88
N VAL A 274 10.40 15.56 -3.06
CA VAL A 274 9.17 16.35 -2.93
C VAL A 274 9.38 17.73 -3.54
N ASP A 275 8.53 18.07 -4.51
CA ASP A 275 8.53 19.39 -5.12
C ASP A 275 8.02 20.45 -4.12
N PRO A 276 8.79 21.52 -3.84
CA PRO A 276 8.47 22.46 -2.76
C PRO A 276 7.25 23.35 -3.05
N ASP A 277 6.87 23.50 -4.32
CA ASP A 277 5.77 24.36 -4.74
C ASP A 277 4.45 23.57 -4.79
N SER A 278 4.44 22.49 -5.55
CA SER A 278 3.27 21.61 -5.75
C SER A 278 3.07 20.58 -4.64
N GLY A 279 4.08 20.34 -3.80
CA GLY A 279 4.07 19.30 -2.77
C GLY A 279 4.11 17.87 -3.33
N ALA A 280 4.32 17.70 -4.63
CA ALA A 280 4.22 16.41 -5.28
C ALA A 280 5.50 15.58 -5.13
N VAL A 281 5.32 14.30 -4.83
CA VAL A 281 6.36 13.29 -4.70
C VAL A 281 6.68 12.71 -6.09
N CYS A 282 7.93 12.76 -6.52
CA CYS A 282 8.40 12.13 -7.76
C CYS A 282 8.52 10.60 -7.62
N ALA A 283 8.57 9.91 -8.76
CA ALA A 283 8.57 8.44 -8.79
C ALA A 283 9.91 7.86 -8.36
N SER A 284 11.04 8.39 -8.82
CA SER A 284 12.34 7.84 -8.41
C SER A 284 13.52 8.80 -8.49
N LEU A 285 14.48 8.54 -7.60
CA LEU A 285 15.77 9.21 -7.46
C LEU A 285 16.91 8.22 -7.73
N ASP A 286 18.08 8.73 -8.08
CA ASP A 286 19.35 8.02 -7.90
C ASP A 286 19.85 8.12 -6.45
N GLU A 287 20.94 7.41 -6.14
CA GLU A 287 21.55 7.40 -4.80
C GLU A 287 22.16 8.75 -4.37
N ALA A 288 22.37 9.66 -5.32
CA ALA A 288 22.85 11.03 -5.08
C ALA A 288 21.69 12.05 -4.92
N GLY A 289 20.44 11.62 -5.11
CA GLY A 289 19.25 12.45 -4.97
C GLY A 289 18.86 13.19 -6.24
N ASN A 290 19.41 12.84 -7.41
CA ASN A 290 18.94 13.36 -8.68
C ASN A 290 17.66 12.63 -9.12
N VAL A 291 16.69 13.36 -9.66
CA VAL A 291 15.45 12.78 -10.17
C VAL A 291 15.74 11.93 -11.42
N LYS A 292 15.43 10.62 -11.34
CA LYS A 292 15.48 9.68 -12.46
C LYS A 292 14.14 9.57 -13.19
N ASP A 293 13.05 9.63 -12.43
CA ASP A 293 11.68 9.63 -12.96
C ASP A 293 10.85 10.66 -12.19
N ALA A 294 10.46 11.72 -12.90
CA ALA A 294 9.73 12.85 -12.35
C ALA A 294 8.21 12.61 -12.31
N THR A 295 7.74 11.46 -12.80
CA THR A 295 6.32 11.07 -12.79
C THR A 295 5.76 11.10 -11.37
N GLN A 296 4.52 11.57 -11.21
CA GLN A 296 3.91 11.76 -9.90
C GLN A 296 2.67 10.88 -9.78
N ARG A 297 2.81 9.77 -9.05
CA ARG A 297 1.72 8.80 -8.85
C ARG A 297 1.03 9.07 -7.53
N ILE A 298 -0.29 8.94 -7.51
CA ILE A 298 -1.12 9.30 -6.34
C ILE A 298 -0.74 8.52 -5.06
N TRP A 299 -0.36 7.24 -5.19
CA TRP A 299 0.03 6.42 -4.03
C TRP A 299 1.24 7.01 -3.28
N ALA A 300 2.25 7.53 -3.98
CA ALA A 300 3.42 8.11 -3.31
C ALA A 300 3.05 9.35 -2.49
N GLN A 301 2.01 10.08 -2.94
CA GLN A 301 1.49 11.27 -2.25
C GLN A 301 0.74 10.88 -0.98
N THR A 302 -0.06 9.82 -1.05
CA THR A 302 -0.79 9.29 0.12
C THR A 302 0.18 8.74 1.15
N GLU A 303 1.27 8.09 0.73
CA GLU A 303 2.32 7.64 1.64
C GLU A 303 3.04 8.81 2.33
N TYR A 304 3.28 9.90 1.60
CA TYR A 304 3.88 11.09 2.21
C TYR A 304 2.94 11.75 3.23
N LEU A 305 1.64 11.86 2.94
CA LEU A 305 0.64 12.32 3.92
C LEU A 305 0.63 11.45 5.18
N ARG A 306 0.65 10.12 4.99
CA ARG A 306 0.68 9.12 6.08
C ARG A 306 1.94 9.27 6.93
N ALA A 307 3.09 9.47 6.30
CA ALA A 307 4.36 9.65 7.00
C ALA A 307 4.41 10.97 7.78
N LEU A 308 3.95 12.09 7.19
CA LEU A 308 3.88 13.39 7.89
C LEU A 308 2.97 13.34 9.11
N ALA A 309 1.82 12.65 9.02
CA ALA A 309 0.85 12.56 10.11
C ALA A 309 1.33 11.70 11.30
N CYS A 310 2.26 10.78 11.06
CA CYS A 310 2.80 9.93 12.13
C CYS A 310 4.15 10.41 12.69
N HIS A 311 4.74 11.48 12.13
CA HIS A 311 6.09 11.93 12.45
C HIS A 311 6.15 12.71 13.77
N ASP A 312 7.12 12.42 14.64
CA ASP A 312 7.24 13.11 15.95
C ASP A 312 7.70 14.58 15.86
N ASP A 313 8.01 15.08 14.67
CA ASP A 313 8.56 16.43 14.51
C ASP A 313 7.40 17.42 14.41
N PRO A 314 7.28 18.40 15.32
CA PRO A 314 6.27 19.44 15.23
C PRO A 314 6.26 20.17 13.88
N ALA A 315 7.41 20.30 13.21
CA ALA A 315 7.51 20.91 11.88
C ALA A 315 6.80 20.06 10.80
N ALA A 316 6.89 18.73 10.88
CA ALA A 316 6.19 17.83 9.97
C ALA A 316 4.66 17.95 10.14
N HIS A 317 4.19 17.98 11.39
CA HIS A 317 2.77 18.22 11.68
C HIS A 317 2.30 19.61 11.23
N ALA A 318 3.13 20.65 11.38
CA ALA A 318 2.81 22.00 10.92
C ALA A 318 2.70 22.11 9.39
N ALA A 319 3.39 21.25 8.64
CA ALA A 319 3.31 21.18 7.18
C ALA A 319 2.04 20.46 6.67
N LEU A 320 1.42 19.62 7.49
CA LEU A 320 0.33 18.72 7.10
C LEU A 320 -0.91 19.45 6.50
N PRO A 321 -1.42 20.56 7.06
CA PRO A 321 -2.55 21.27 6.46
C PRO A 321 -2.28 21.73 5.03
N ARG A 322 -1.08 22.26 4.76
CA ARG A 322 -0.66 22.68 3.42
C ARG A 322 -0.55 21.47 2.49
N GLN A 323 0.06 20.39 2.95
CA GLN A 323 0.25 19.20 2.14
C GLN A 323 -1.08 18.52 1.77
N ILE A 324 -2.06 18.48 2.69
CA ILE A 324 -3.41 17.99 2.41
C ILE A 324 -4.07 18.81 1.31
N ALA A 325 -4.02 20.14 1.40
CA ALA A 325 -4.62 21.03 0.41
C ALA A 325 -3.99 20.86 -0.99
N LEU A 326 -2.65 20.73 -1.05
CA LEU A 326 -1.93 20.48 -2.30
C LEU A 326 -2.29 19.12 -2.91
N PHE A 327 -2.37 18.08 -2.08
CA PHE A 327 -2.80 16.74 -2.52
C PHE A 327 -4.22 16.77 -3.08
N GLU A 328 -5.18 17.36 -2.35
CA GLU A 328 -6.57 17.45 -2.76
C GLU A 328 -6.69 18.19 -4.10
N GLN A 329 -6.09 19.39 -4.20
CA GLN A 329 -6.13 20.20 -5.41
C GLN A 329 -5.49 19.51 -6.61
N ARG A 330 -4.38 18.79 -6.40
CA ARG A 330 -3.59 18.22 -7.49
C ARG A 330 -4.09 16.86 -7.93
N PHE A 331 -4.54 16.00 -7.02
CA PHE A 331 -4.82 14.59 -7.34
C PHE A 331 -6.29 14.20 -7.25
N LEU A 332 -7.16 15.01 -6.65
CA LEU A 332 -8.58 14.70 -6.55
C LEU A 332 -9.42 15.57 -7.48
N HIS A 333 -10.56 15.04 -7.88
CA HIS A 333 -11.61 15.79 -8.55
C HIS A 333 -12.98 15.30 -8.04
N PRO A 334 -14.09 16.05 -8.26
CA PRO A 334 -15.40 15.73 -7.68
C PRO A 334 -15.96 14.35 -8.04
N ARG A 335 -15.37 13.66 -9.02
CA ARG A 335 -15.80 12.37 -9.53
C ARG A 335 -14.83 11.23 -9.21
N GLY A 336 -13.66 11.50 -8.65
CA GLY A 336 -12.61 10.49 -8.47
C GLY A 336 -11.24 11.11 -8.23
N TRP A 337 -10.21 10.53 -8.84
CA TRP A 337 -8.83 10.96 -8.70
C TRP A 337 -8.07 10.87 -10.03
N PHE A 338 -6.93 11.55 -10.09
CA PHE A 338 -5.93 11.37 -11.13
C PHE A 338 -4.88 10.36 -10.67
N GLU A 339 -4.76 9.24 -11.36
CA GLU A 339 -3.82 8.18 -10.97
C GLU A 339 -2.36 8.62 -11.10
N CYS A 340 -2.07 9.38 -12.16
CA CYS A 340 -0.72 9.82 -12.46
C CYS A 340 -0.68 11.20 -13.12
N LYS A 341 0.25 12.05 -12.69
CA LYS A 341 0.53 13.35 -13.27
C LYS A 341 1.99 13.53 -13.69
N THR A 342 2.23 14.41 -14.66
CA THR A 342 3.57 14.91 -14.96
C THR A 342 4.00 15.99 -13.95
N PRO A 343 5.28 16.37 -13.90
CA PRO A 343 5.73 17.52 -13.10
C PRO A 343 4.95 18.80 -13.38
N GLU A 344 4.62 19.04 -14.65
CA GLU A 344 3.87 20.20 -15.11
C GLU A 344 2.40 20.19 -14.67
N GLY A 345 1.89 19.06 -14.16
CA GLY A 345 0.53 18.91 -13.66
C GLY A 345 -0.46 18.30 -14.64
N GLU A 346 0.02 17.88 -15.82
CA GLU A 346 -0.79 17.21 -16.83
C GLU A 346 -1.13 15.78 -16.41
N VAL A 347 -2.30 15.29 -16.83
CA VAL A 347 -2.76 13.92 -16.51
C VAL A 347 -2.04 12.93 -17.42
N ALA A 348 -1.11 12.15 -16.85
CA ALA A 348 -0.36 11.11 -17.56
C ALA A 348 -1.12 9.78 -17.60
N ARG A 349 -1.95 9.50 -16.59
CA ARG A 349 -2.83 8.32 -16.53
C ARG A 349 -4.13 8.71 -15.82
N ALA A 350 -5.24 8.55 -16.55
CA ALA A 350 -6.56 8.97 -16.08
C ALA A 350 -7.42 7.81 -15.58
N ASP A 351 -7.17 6.56 -16.02
CA ASP A 351 -7.94 5.44 -15.49
C ASP A 351 -7.74 5.28 -13.99
N MET A 352 -8.79 4.84 -13.31
CA MET A 352 -8.89 4.75 -11.86
C MET A 352 -8.77 3.28 -11.43
N PRO A 353 -7.59 2.80 -10.99
CA PRO A 353 -7.37 1.39 -10.72
C PRO A 353 -7.99 0.94 -9.39
N SER A 354 -8.43 -0.32 -9.31
CA SER A 354 -8.97 -0.93 -8.07
C SER A 354 -7.94 -1.05 -6.95
N THR A 355 -6.66 -0.87 -7.26
CA THR A 355 -5.57 -0.99 -6.30
C THR A 355 -5.30 0.30 -5.52
N THR A 356 -5.81 1.45 -5.98
CA THR A 356 -5.56 2.78 -5.39
C THR A 356 -6.37 3.07 -4.13
N PRO A 357 -7.66 2.68 -4.00
CA PRO A 357 -8.45 2.93 -2.79
C PRO A 357 -7.82 2.44 -1.48
N TYR A 358 -7.04 1.35 -1.53
CA TYR A 358 -6.27 0.87 -0.39
C TYR A 358 -5.29 1.93 0.15
N HIS A 359 -4.51 2.61 -0.71
CA HIS A 359 -3.56 3.65 -0.28
C HIS A 359 -4.28 4.92 0.23
N LEU A 360 -5.42 5.28 -0.38
CA LEU A 360 -6.24 6.38 0.12
C LEU A 360 -6.78 6.05 1.52
N ALA A 361 -7.31 4.84 1.72
CA ALA A 361 -7.86 4.39 2.99
C ALA A 361 -6.81 4.38 4.11
N THR A 362 -5.61 3.82 3.85
CA THR A 362 -4.53 3.78 4.85
C THR A 362 -4.02 5.17 5.20
N ALA A 363 -3.85 6.06 4.22
CA ALA A 363 -3.41 7.42 4.49
C ALA A 363 -4.46 8.22 5.27
N TYR A 364 -5.74 8.17 4.87
CA TYR A 364 -6.80 8.95 5.53
C TYR A 364 -7.10 8.46 6.95
N ALA A 365 -6.87 7.18 7.24
CA ALA A 365 -6.95 6.64 8.59
C ALA A 365 -5.84 7.19 9.51
N ALA A 366 -4.67 7.52 8.98
CA ALA A 366 -3.55 8.09 9.74
C ALA A 366 -3.68 9.61 9.99
N LEU A 367 -4.50 10.32 9.21
CA LEU A 367 -4.68 11.76 9.37
C LEU A 367 -5.44 12.12 10.66
N PRO A 368 -5.30 13.35 11.19
CA PRO A 368 -6.08 13.81 12.33
C PRO A 368 -7.60 13.71 12.10
N ALA A 369 -8.34 13.36 13.14
CA ALA A 369 -9.81 13.37 13.16
C ALA A 369 -10.31 14.51 14.06
N ALA A 370 -11.54 14.98 13.82
CA ALA A 370 -12.19 15.86 14.78
C ALA A 370 -12.48 15.05 16.06
N GLU A 371 -12.20 15.63 17.23
CA GLU A 371 -12.67 15.01 18.47
C GLU A 371 -14.19 14.94 18.42
N GLU A 372 -14.76 13.74 18.61
CA GLU A 372 -16.19 13.64 18.88
C GLU A 372 -16.48 14.43 20.16
N PRO A 373 -17.51 15.30 20.18
CA PRO A 373 -17.88 15.98 21.41
C PRO A 373 -18.20 14.92 22.45
N LYS A 374 -17.38 14.84 23.50
CA LYS A 374 -17.65 13.98 24.66
C LYS A 374 -19.08 14.27 25.10
N ALA A 375 -19.95 13.27 25.04
CA ALA A 375 -21.27 13.35 25.64
C ALA A 375 -21.07 13.81 27.08
N GLN A 376 -21.56 15.02 27.38
CA GLN A 376 -21.55 15.52 28.76
C GLN A 376 -22.39 14.56 29.61
N PRO A 377 -21.94 14.28 30.85
CA PRO A 377 -22.52 13.23 31.69
C PRO A 377 -24.00 13.43 32.02
#